data_AF-A0A671KMN9-F1
#
_entry.id   AF-A0A671KMN9-F1
#
_cell.length_a   1.000
_cell.length_b   1.000
_cell.length_c   1.000
_cell.angle_alpha   90.00
_cell.angle_beta   90.00
_cell.angle_gamma   90.00
#
_symmetry.space_group_name_H-M   'P 1'
#
loop_
_entity.id
_entity.type
_entity.pdbx_description
1 polymer ?
#
loop_
_entity_poly.entity_id
_entity_poly.type
_entity_poly.pdbx_seq_one_letter_code
_entity_poly.pdbx_strand_id
1 'polypeptide(L)'
;MADLLEQAARLKNIEEDEKRKKAEFRKKMEKTVSDFIQDSNLQKKRYEPMGKLERSEEWDPRKAEERRRRKEQAALEMEEASRSQKRPASPNSNYRDKYSHLIGIPQRLNTAFVLQVPVANKRDTRSIEEAMNEIRAKKRQKKGAGSGSSV
;
A
#
# COMPACT_ATOMS: atom_id res chain seq x y z
N MET A 1 10.01 -49.23 2.16
CA MET A 1 10.45 -47.87 2.56
C MET A 1 9.66 -46.77 1.84
N ALA A 2 9.42 -46.86 0.52
CA ALA A 2 8.64 -45.87 -0.23
C ALA A 2 7.17 -45.74 0.26
N ASP A 3 6.45 -46.85 0.44
CA ASP A 3 5.04 -46.83 0.87
C ASP A 3 4.80 -46.25 2.27
N LEU A 4 5.79 -46.35 3.18
CA LEU A 4 5.69 -45.81 4.54
C LEU A 4 5.86 -44.28 4.55
N LEU A 5 6.75 -43.77 3.69
CA LEU A 5 6.95 -42.34 3.47
C LEU A 5 5.73 -41.71 2.79
N GLU A 6 5.10 -42.42 1.84
CA GLU A 6 3.88 -41.95 1.18
C GLU A 6 2.69 -41.88 2.14
N GLN A 7 2.51 -42.88 3.00
CA GLN A 7 1.48 -42.86 4.05
C GLN A 7 1.71 -41.71 5.05
N ALA A 8 2.96 -41.49 5.47
CA ALA A 8 3.31 -40.37 6.35
C ALA A 8 3.05 -39.01 5.71
N ALA A 9 3.35 -38.86 4.40
CA ALA A 9 3.08 -37.63 3.66
C ALA A 9 1.58 -37.33 3.55
N ARG A 10 0.74 -38.33 3.32
CA ARG A 10 -0.73 -38.17 3.29
C ARG A 10 -1.28 -37.71 4.64
N LEU A 11 -0.83 -38.31 5.75
CA LEU A 11 -1.23 -37.91 7.09
C LEU A 11 -0.81 -36.47 7.40
N LYS A 12 0.40 -36.07 6.99
CA LYS A 12 0.88 -34.70 7.16
C LYS A 12 0.04 -33.67 6.39
N ASN A 13 -0.32 -33.97 5.13
CA ASN A 13 -1.18 -33.09 4.34
C ASN A 13 -2.58 -32.94 4.97
N ILE A 14 -3.15 -34.04 5.48
CA ILE A 14 -4.45 -34.00 6.19
C ILE A 14 -4.35 -33.11 7.44
N GLU A 15 -3.28 -33.27 8.23
CA GLU A 15 -3.03 -32.44 9.41
C GLU A 15 -2.84 -30.95 9.06
N GLU A 16 -2.16 -30.67 7.95
CA GLU A 16 -1.94 -29.31 7.46
C GLU A 16 -3.25 -28.67 7.00
N ASP A 17 -4.10 -29.41 6.31
CA ASP A 17 -5.43 -28.95 5.90
C ASP A 17 -6.35 -28.67 7.11
N GLU A 18 -6.30 -29.51 8.15
CA GLU A 18 -7.01 -29.28 9.40
C GLU A 18 -6.50 -28.02 10.12
N LYS A 19 -5.17 -27.86 10.22
CA LYS A 19 -4.54 -26.65 10.78
C LYS A 19 -4.91 -25.41 9.98
N ARG A 20 -4.97 -25.52 8.65
CA ARG A 20 -5.34 -24.42 7.77
C ARG A 20 -6.80 -24.03 7.95
N LYS A 21 -7.74 -24.98 7.91
CA LYS A 21 -9.16 -24.73 8.17
C LYS A 21 -9.39 -24.07 9.53
N LYS A 22 -8.68 -24.54 10.56
CA LYS A 22 -8.71 -23.95 11.90
C LYS A 22 -8.16 -22.52 11.94
N ALA A 23 -7.03 -22.27 11.28
CA ALA A 23 -6.47 -20.92 11.17
C ALA A 23 -7.38 -19.96 10.40
N GLU A 24 -8.01 -20.42 9.32
CA GLU A 24 -8.97 -19.66 8.53
C GLU A 24 -10.23 -19.32 9.33
N PHE A 25 -10.78 -20.30 10.05
CA PHE A 25 -11.91 -20.07 10.96
C PHE A 25 -11.57 -19.03 12.03
N ARG A 26 -10.41 -19.17 12.67
CA ARG A 26 -9.93 -18.22 13.67
C ARG A 26 -9.79 -16.80 13.10
N LYS A 27 -9.19 -16.65 11.92
CA LYS A 27 -9.03 -15.35 11.27
C LYS A 27 -10.38 -14.72 10.94
N LYS A 28 -11.35 -15.52 10.49
CA LYS A 28 -12.73 -15.07 10.25
C LYS A 28 -13.40 -14.59 11.54
N MET A 29 -13.22 -15.32 12.64
CA MET A 29 -13.76 -14.96 13.96
C MET A 29 -13.12 -13.70 14.52
N GLU A 30 -11.79 -13.57 14.48
CA GLU A 30 -11.06 -12.37 14.92
C GLU A 30 -11.53 -11.13 14.17
N LYS A 31 -11.69 -11.23 12.84
CA LYS A 31 -12.24 -10.13 12.05
C LYS A 31 -13.67 -9.80 12.48
N THR A 32 -14.54 -10.80 12.57
CA THR A 32 -15.96 -10.60 12.95
C THR A 32 -16.11 -9.98 14.34
N VAL A 33 -15.22 -10.34 15.28
CA VAL A 33 -15.16 -9.77 16.63
C VAL A 33 -14.59 -8.35 16.58
N SER A 34 -13.52 -8.09 15.82
CA SER A 34 -12.94 -6.76 15.67
C SER A 34 -13.94 -5.77 15.06
N ASP A 35 -14.61 -6.16 13.97
CA ASP A 35 -15.65 -5.35 13.32
C ASP A 35 -16.78 -5.06 14.32
N PHE A 36 -17.20 -6.06 15.11
CA PHE A 36 -18.23 -5.89 16.15
C PHE A 36 -17.80 -4.95 17.29
N ILE A 37 -16.54 -4.98 17.71
CA ILE A 37 -16.02 -4.06 18.74
C ILE A 37 -15.95 -2.62 18.21
N GLN A 38 -15.62 -2.45 16.92
CA GLN A 38 -15.59 -1.13 16.28
C GLN A 38 -17.00 -0.54 16.15
N ASP A 39 -18.00 -1.37 15.88
CA ASP A 39 -19.40 -0.98 15.79
C ASP A 39 -20.03 -0.80 17.19
N SER A 40 -19.88 0.40 17.77
CA SER A 40 -20.39 0.75 19.11
C SER A 40 -21.92 0.73 19.29
N ASN A 41 -22.69 0.38 18.25
CA ASN A 41 -24.15 0.37 18.26
C ASN A 41 -24.75 -0.91 18.88
N LEU A 42 -23.98 -2.00 18.95
CA LEU A 42 -24.49 -3.30 19.40
C LEU A 42 -23.78 -3.74 20.69
N GLN A 43 -24.55 -3.98 21.75
CA GLN A 43 -24.01 -4.45 23.03
C GLN A 43 -23.70 -5.96 23.05
N LYS A 44 -24.35 -6.75 22.18
CA LYS A 44 -24.20 -8.20 22.11
C LYS A 44 -24.41 -8.74 20.69
N LYS A 45 -23.67 -9.78 20.32
CA LYS A 45 -23.82 -10.54 19.07
C LYS A 45 -24.04 -12.01 19.37
N ARG A 46 -25.09 -12.61 18.79
CA ARG A 46 -25.28 -14.07 18.82
C ARG A 46 -24.59 -14.70 17.61
N TYR A 47 -23.89 -15.79 17.85
CA TYR A 47 -23.27 -16.61 16.81
C TYR A 47 -24.15 -17.82 16.49
N GLU A 48 -24.00 -18.34 15.28
CA GLU A 48 -24.61 -19.61 14.89
C GLU A 48 -24.03 -20.76 15.74
N PRO A 49 -24.80 -21.85 15.95
CA PRO A 49 -24.29 -23.03 16.65
C PRO A 49 -23.05 -23.59 15.94
N MET A 50 -21.91 -23.54 16.62
CA MET A 50 -20.62 -24.05 16.12
C MET A 50 -20.26 -25.38 16.78
N GLY A 51 -19.38 -26.14 16.11
CA GLY A 51 -18.87 -27.42 16.62
C GLY A 51 -18.21 -27.29 17.99
N LYS A 52 -18.11 -28.39 18.75
CA LYS A 52 -17.46 -28.37 20.07
C LYS A 52 -16.03 -27.83 19.98
N LEU A 53 -15.29 -28.28 18.97
CA LEU A 53 -13.90 -27.91 18.74
C LEU A 53 -13.73 -26.42 18.38
N GLU A 54 -14.60 -25.90 17.52
CA GLU A 54 -14.61 -24.48 17.10
C GLU A 54 -14.95 -23.53 18.26
N ARG A 55 -15.80 -23.99 19.19
CA ARG A 55 -16.15 -23.24 20.41
C ARG A 55 -15.09 -23.33 21.49
N SER A 56 -14.40 -24.47 21.61
CA SER A 56 -13.39 -24.73 22.64
C SER A 56 -11.97 -24.49 22.15
N GLU A 57 -11.79 -23.65 21.13
CA GLU A 57 -10.48 -23.36 20.58
C GLU A 57 -9.64 -22.61 21.63
N GLU A 58 -8.84 -23.37 22.38
CA GLU A 58 -8.04 -22.85 23.49
C GLU A 58 -6.93 -21.95 22.94
N TRP A 59 -7.01 -20.66 23.27
CA TRP A 59 -5.89 -19.75 23.10
C TRP A 59 -4.82 -20.14 24.12
N ASP A 60 -3.79 -20.86 23.64
CA ASP A 60 -2.62 -21.18 24.47
C ASP A 60 -1.65 -19.98 24.46
N PRO A 61 -1.54 -19.22 25.56
CA PRO A 61 -0.70 -18.03 25.63
C PRO A 61 0.78 -18.35 25.39
N ARG A 62 1.23 -19.56 25.74
CA ARG A 62 2.63 -19.98 25.60
C ARG A 62 3.04 -20.13 24.14
N LYS A 63 2.20 -20.79 23.33
CA LYS A 63 2.43 -20.93 21.88
C LYS A 63 2.38 -19.60 21.14
N ALA A 64 1.54 -18.68 21.61
CA ALA A 64 1.47 -17.32 21.06
C ALA A 64 2.76 -16.52 21.35
N GLU A 65 3.26 -16.61 22.58
CA GLU A 65 4.48 -15.96 23.02
C GLU A 65 5.72 -16.52 22.33
N GLU A 66 5.83 -17.84 22.18
CA GLU A 66 6.90 -18.47 21.39
C GLU A 66 6.91 -18.00 19.93
N ARG A 67 5.73 -17.89 19.30
CA ARG A 67 5.61 -17.37 17.94
C ARG A 67 6.05 -15.90 17.86
N ARG A 68 5.69 -15.08 18.86
CA ARG A 68 6.13 -13.69 18.98
C ARG A 68 7.66 -13.62 19.14
N ARG A 69 8.23 -14.40 20.05
CA ARG A 69 9.68 -14.48 20.30
C ARG A 69 10.44 -14.93 19.05
N ARG A 70 9.93 -15.93 18.31
CA ARG A 70 10.55 -16.38 17.06
C ARG A 70 10.49 -15.32 15.96
N LYS A 71 9.39 -14.57 15.86
CA LYS A 71 9.26 -13.45 14.92
C LYS A 71 10.20 -12.30 15.28
N GLU A 72 10.35 -12.01 16.58
CA GLU A 72 11.27 -11.00 17.10
C GLU A 72 12.74 -11.38 16.88
N GLN A 73 13.11 -12.64 17.15
CA GLN A 73 14.43 -13.16 16.83
C GLN A 73 14.72 -13.09 15.32
N ALA A 74 13.77 -13.47 14.46
CA ALA A 74 13.92 -13.34 13.02
C ALA A 74 14.02 -11.89 12.54
N ALA A 75 13.33 -10.95 13.21
CA ALA A 75 13.42 -9.53 12.91
C ALA A 75 14.78 -8.94 13.34
N LEU A 76 15.28 -9.33 14.51
CA LEU A 76 16.62 -8.97 14.99
C LEU A 76 17.71 -9.56 14.10
N GLU A 77 17.59 -10.83 13.70
CA GLU A 77 18.51 -11.48 12.76
C GLU A 77 18.51 -10.77 11.40
N MET A 78 17.34 -10.37 10.89
CA MET A 78 17.23 -9.58 9.67
C MET A 78 17.88 -8.19 9.82
N GLU A 79 17.71 -7.53 10.97
CA GLU A 79 18.36 -6.26 11.29
C GLU A 79 19.89 -6.42 11.38
N GLU A 80 20.38 -7.43 12.09
CA GLU A 80 21.80 -7.76 12.22
C GLU A 80 22.42 -8.16 10.88
N ALA A 81 21.71 -8.91 10.05
CA ALA A 81 22.11 -9.23 8.68
C ALA A 81 22.23 -7.95 7.86
N SER A 82 21.25 -7.05 7.95
CA SER A 82 21.30 -5.74 7.28
C SER A 82 22.41 -4.83 7.82
N ARG A 83 22.80 -4.99 9.09
CA ARG A 83 23.86 -4.22 9.78
C ARG A 83 25.26 -4.75 9.47
N SER A 84 25.42 -6.07 9.34
CA SER A 84 26.68 -6.72 8.98
C SER A 84 26.97 -6.66 7.48
N GLN A 85 25.93 -6.56 6.65
CA GLN A 85 26.07 -6.26 5.23
C GLN A 85 26.69 -4.87 5.04
N LYS A 86 27.97 -4.84 4.66
CA LYS A 86 28.63 -3.62 4.21
C LYS A 86 27.92 -3.13 2.95
N ARG A 87 27.19 -2.03 3.07
CA ARG A 87 26.64 -1.32 1.91
C ARG A 87 27.80 -0.94 0.99
N PRO A 88 27.65 -1.06 -0.34
CA PRO A 88 28.66 -0.53 -1.25
C PRO A 88 28.88 0.95 -0.94
N ALA A 89 30.12 1.43 -1.07
CA ALA A 89 30.51 2.81 -0.82
C ALA A 89 29.79 3.74 -1.80
N SER A 90 28.54 4.04 -1.50
CA SER A 90 27.73 5.03 -2.17
C SER A 90 27.74 6.30 -1.32
N PRO A 91 27.83 7.49 -1.93
CA PRO A 91 27.81 8.73 -1.19
C PRO A 91 26.59 8.81 -0.26
N ASN A 92 26.82 9.17 1.02
CA ASN A 92 25.79 9.27 2.07
C ASN A 92 24.62 10.20 1.70
N SER A 93 24.86 11.15 0.80
CA SER A 93 23.84 11.96 0.16
C SER A 93 24.06 11.90 -1.34
N ASN A 94 23.03 11.56 -2.09
CA ASN A 94 23.00 11.89 -3.50
C ASN A 94 22.90 13.43 -3.58
N TYR A 95 23.84 14.09 -4.26
CA TYR A 95 23.86 15.56 -4.41
C TYR A 95 22.52 16.10 -4.97
N ARG A 96 21.85 15.27 -5.77
CA ARG A 96 20.50 15.52 -6.29
C ARG A 96 19.45 15.75 -5.18
N ASP A 97 19.58 15.06 -4.05
CA ASP A 97 18.60 15.12 -2.95
C ASP A 97 18.76 16.39 -2.11
N LYS A 98 20.00 16.86 -1.94
CA LYS A 98 20.31 18.12 -1.24
C LYS A 98 19.67 19.34 -1.93
N TYR A 99 19.61 19.31 -3.26
CA TYR A 99 18.99 20.35 -4.07
C TYR A 99 17.60 19.94 -4.58
N SER A 100 16.99 18.88 -4.04
CA SER A 100 15.68 18.40 -4.49
C SER A 100 14.58 19.46 -4.41
N HIS A 101 14.66 20.31 -3.38
CA HIS A 101 13.77 21.43 -3.16
C HIS A 101 13.98 22.59 -4.18
N LEU A 102 15.20 22.72 -4.70
CA LEU A 102 15.58 23.71 -5.72
C LEU A 102 15.33 23.19 -7.15
N ILE A 103 15.50 21.89 -7.37
CA ILE A 103 15.33 21.20 -8.65
C ILE A 103 13.86 20.82 -8.90
N GLY A 104 13.02 20.80 -7.84
CA GLY A 104 11.62 20.41 -7.95
C GLY A 104 11.47 18.91 -8.23
N ILE A 105 11.95 18.06 -7.32
CA ILE A 105 11.72 16.61 -7.43
C ILE A 105 10.22 16.33 -7.18
N PRO A 106 9.55 15.53 -8.03
CA PRO A 106 8.10 15.43 -8.14
C PRO A 106 7.37 14.71 -6.99
N GLN A 107 7.95 14.61 -5.80
CA GLN A 107 7.23 14.08 -4.63
C GLN A 107 6.02 14.96 -4.25
N ARG A 108 5.95 16.20 -4.77
CA ARG A 108 4.76 17.07 -4.73
C ARG A 108 3.87 17.01 -5.98
N LEU A 109 4.21 16.28 -7.05
CA LEU A 109 3.35 16.24 -8.25
C LEU A 109 2.02 15.50 -8.04
N ASN A 110 1.89 14.68 -7.00
CA ASN A 110 0.60 14.04 -6.69
C ASN A 110 -0.43 15.03 -6.08
N THR A 111 -0.06 16.28 -5.77
CA THR A 111 -1.03 17.32 -5.40
C THR A 111 -1.63 18.05 -6.62
N ALA A 112 -1.13 17.81 -7.83
CA ALA A 112 -1.62 18.48 -9.05
C ALA A 112 -3.06 18.09 -9.41
N PHE A 113 -3.58 16.96 -8.90
CA PHE A 113 -4.97 16.56 -9.10
C PHE A 113 -5.98 17.47 -8.36
N VAL A 114 -5.55 18.19 -7.32
CA VAL A 114 -6.45 18.95 -6.43
C VAL A 114 -6.81 20.34 -7.00
N LEU A 115 -6.09 20.85 -8.01
CA LEU A 115 -6.34 22.17 -8.60
C LEU A 115 -7.19 22.12 -9.88
N GLN A 116 -8.05 21.12 -10.05
CA GLN A 116 -8.96 21.07 -11.18
C GLN A 116 -10.18 21.96 -10.94
N VAL A 117 -10.10 23.23 -11.39
CA VAL A 117 -11.26 24.14 -11.40
C VAL A 117 -12.34 23.56 -12.34
N PRO A 118 -13.61 23.43 -11.90
CA PRO A 118 -14.70 22.97 -12.75
C PRO A 118 -14.79 23.77 -14.05
N VAL A 119 -15.03 23.09 -15.17
CA VAL A 119 -15.09 23.72 -16.51
C VAL A 119 -16.15 24.83 -16.55
N ALA A 120 -17.26 24.68 -15.81
CA ALA A 120 -18.31 25.69 -15.69
C ALA A 120 -17.84 27.05 -15.16
N ASN A 121 -16.74 27.09 -14.40
CA ASN A 121 -16.20 28.33 -13.83
C ASN A 121 -15.12 28.97 -14.72
N LYS A 122 -14.75 28.34 -15.84
CA LYS A 122 -13.71 28.84 -16.74
C LYS A 122 -14.30 29.83 -17.74
N ARG A 123 -13.62 30.96 -17.91
CA ARG A 123 -13.97 32.01 -18.91
C ARG A 123 -13.73 31.59 -20.36
N ASP A 124 -12.83 30.64 -20.60
CA ASP A 124 -12.50 30.13 -21.93
C ASP A 124 -12.85 28.64 -22.00
N THR A 125 -13.81 28.32 -22.87
CA THR A 125 -14.31 26.95 -23.11
C THR A 125 -13.69 26.33 -24.37
N ARG A 126 -12.81 27.05 -25.06
CA ARG A 126 -12.19 26.57 -26.31
C ARG A 126 -11.19 25.47 -26.02
N SER A 127 -10.96 24.61 -27.02
CA SER A 127 -9.93 23.59 -26.93
C SER A 127 -8.55 24.23 -26.85
N ILE A 128 -7.62 23.55 -26.17
CA ILE A 128 -6.22 23.99 -26.03
C ILE A 128 -5.59 24.24 -27.40
N GLU A 129 -5.91 23.42 -28.39
CA GLU A 129 -5.39 23.54 -29.76
C GLU A 129 -5.90 24.79 -30.48
N GLU A 130 -7.18 25.12 -30.29
CA GLU A 130 -7.82 26.29 -30.89
C GLU A 130 -7.23 27.58 -30.32
N ALA A 131 -7.09 27.64 -28.98
CA ALA A 131 -6.43 28.75 -28.30
C ALA A 131 -4.96 28.92 -28.75
N MET A 132 -4.22 27.81 -28.91
CA MET A 132 -2.84 27.84 -29.40
C MET A 132 -2.73 28.30 -30.85
N ASN A 133 -3.70 27.95 -31.70
CA ASN A 133 -3.76 28.42 -33.08
C ASN A 133 -4.06 29.91 -33.17
N GLU A 134 -4.98 30.42 -32.35
CA GLU A 134 -5.28 31.85 -32.29
C GLU A 134 -4.08 32.66 -31.77
N ILE A 135 -3.38 32.18 -30.73
CA ILE A 135 -2.14 32.80 -30.23
C ILE A 135 -1.08 32.84 -31.33
N ARG A 136 -0.91 31.75 -32.07
CA ARG A 136 0.01 31.69 -33.22
C ARG A 136 -0.39 32.67 -34.31
N ALA A 137 -1.66 32.76 -34.67
CA ALA A 137 -2.18 33.71 -35.66
C ALA A 137 -1.98 35.16 -35.23
N LYS A 138 -2.32 35.51 -33.97
CA LYS A 138 -2.10 36.85 -33.40
C LYS A 138 -0.62 37.21 -33.34
N LYS A 139 0.26 36.27 -32.99
CA LYS A 139 1.72 36.49 -33.04
C LYS A 139 2.23 36.80 -34.44
N ARG A 140 1.71 36.12 -35.47
CA ARG A 140 2.05 36.39 -36.88
C ARG A 140 1.61 37.79 -37.32
N GLN A 141 0.38 38.18 -36.96
CA GLN A 141 -0.13 39.52 -37.28
C GLN A 141 0.60 40.63 -36.52
N LYS A 142 0.93 40.42 -35.24
CA LYS A 142 1.70 41.38 -34.43
C LYS A 142 3.12 41.59 -34.95
N LYS A 143 3.75 40.56 -35.54
CA LYS A 143 5.07 40.68 -36.17
C LYS A 143 5.03 41.47 -37.49
N GLY A 144 3.89 41.53 -38.16
CA GLY A 144 3.67 42.34 -39.38
C GLY A 144 3.26 43.79 -39.11
N ALA A 145 2.62 44.08 -37.96
CA ALA A 145 2.17 45.43 -37.59
C ALA A 145 3.19 46.24 -36.77
N GLY A 146 4.29 45.61 -36.34
CA GLY A 146 5.31 46.20 -35.46
C GLY A 146 6.49 46.89 -36.15
N SER A 147 6.41 47.21 -37.44
CA SER A 147 7.44 47.95 -38.19
C SER A 147 6.95 49.30 -38.71
N GLY A 148 6.02 49.95 -37.99
CA GLY A 148 5.44 51.22 -38.42
C GLY A 148 4.82 52.02 -37.28
N SER A 149 5.61 52.34 -36.24
CA SER A 149 5.40 53.54 -35.42
C SER A 149 6.61 53.74 -34.50
N SER A 150 7.64 54.42 -35.02
CA SER A 150 8.58 55.22 -34.22
C SER A 150 9.34 56.15 -35.17
N VAL A 151 8.91 57.42 -35.16
CA VAL A 151 9.58 58.65 -35.65
C VAL A 151 9.87 58.73 -37.14
#